data_AF-A0A1C6GG17-F1
#
_entry.id   AF-A0A1C6GG17-F1
#
_cell.length_a   1.000
_cell.length_b   1.000
_cell.length_c   1.000
_cell.angle_alpha   90.00
_cell.angle_beta   90.00
_cell.angle_gamma   90.00
#
_symmetry.space_group_name_H-M   'P 1'
#
loop_
_entity.id
_entity.type
_entity.pdbx_description
1 polymer ?
#
loop_
_entity_poly.entity_id
_entity_poly.type
_entity_poly.pdbx_seq_one_letter_code
_entity_poly.pdbx_strand_id
1 'polypeptide(L)'
;MIAKTPNLELLLYKAQQLLANDEDFKQAVANAKAEKKTSWVPLDFDVECFPQIWGSTCTGFDVTPEGEAMIGGSAMTKEYTTIIHELLTDTYCVFFGDRPCYKVDNPSEDFYKDMLKRQMVSLSEAKNRY
;
A
#
# COMPACT_ATOMS: atom_id res chain seq x y z
N MET A 1 14.57 19.01 4.70
CA MET A 1 14.27 18.15 3.54
C MET A 1 12.82 18.33 3.16
N ILE A 2 12.53 18.66 1.91
CA ILE A 2 11.16 18.86 1.41
C ILE A 2 10.77 17.57 0.69
N ALA A 3 9.85 16.79 1.29
CA ALA A 3 9.25 15.65 0.62
C ALA A 3 8.41 16.15 -0.57
N LYS A 4 8.55 15.49 -1.72
CA LYS A 4 7.76 15.83 -2.91
C LYS A 4 6.29 15.49 -2.64
N THR A 5 5.40 16.45 -2.86
CA THR A 5 3.95 16.20 -2.73
C THR A 5 3.52 15.12 -3.73
N PRO A 6 2.81 14.07 -3.30
CA PRO A 6 2.39 13.00 -4.19
C PRO A 6 1.28 13.48 -5.13
N ASN A 7 1.27 12.95 -6.35
CA ASN A 7 0.15 13.09 -7.27
C ASN A 7 -0.83 11.94 -7.01
N LEU A 8 -1.87 12.20 -6.23
CA LEU A 8 -2.81 11.17 -5.75
C LEU A 8 -3.55 10.48 -6.90
N GLU A 9 -3.91 11.20 -7.96
CA GLU A 9 -4.56 10.62 -9.14
C GLU A 9 -3.64 9.60 -9.84
N LEU A 10 -2.36 9.94 -9.97
CA LEU A 10 -1.37 9.03 -10.56
C LEU A 10 -1.14 7.80 -9.67
N LEU A 11 -1.13 7.96 -8.35
CA LEU A 11 -0.98 6.82 -7.42
C LEU A 11 -2.20 5.91 -7.46
N LEU A 12 -3.41 6.48 -7.49
CA LEU A 12 -4.65 5.73 -7.66
C LEU A 12 -4.63 4.92 -8.97
N TYR A 13 -4.24 5.56 -10.08
CA TYR A 13 -4.10 4.86 -11.36
C TYR A 13 -3.07 3.72 -11.29
N LYS A 14 -1.93 3.93 -10.65
CA LYS A 14 -0.92 2.87 -10.45
C LYS A 14 -1.47 1.72 -9.61
N ALA A 15 -2.20 1.99 -8.53
CA ALA A 15 -2.83 0.95 -7.71
C ALA A 15 -3.85 0.15 -8.51
N GLN A 16 -4.71 0.81 -9.30
CA GLN A 16 -5.65 0.14 -10.19
C GLN A 16 -4.93 -0.77 -11.20
N GLN A 17 -3.82 -0.33 -11.79
CA GLN A 17 -3.02 -1.15 -12.69
C GLN A 17 -2.36 -2.35 -11.97
N LEU A 18 -1.88 -2.16 -10.74
CA LEU A 18 -1.32 -3.26 -9.94
C LEU A 18 -2.39 -4.32 -9.66
N LEU A 19 -3.55 -3.90 -9.14
CA LEU A 19 -4.66 -4.79 -8.82
C LEU A 19 -5.25 -5.46 -10.06
N ALA A 20 -5.35 -4.73 -11.18
CA ALA A 20 -5.81 -5.30 -12.45
C ALA A 20 -4.89 -6.39 -13.01
N ASN A 21 -3.62 -6.45 -12.56
CA ASN A 21 -2.67 -7.49 -12.95
C ASN A 21 -2.47 -8.56 -11.85
N ASP A 22 -3.14 -8.43 -10.72
CA ASP A 22 -3.04 -9.34 -9.57
C ASP A 22 -4.10 -10.45 -9.66
N GLU A 23 -3.67 -11.71 -9.76
CA GLU A 23 -4.59 -12.84 -9.97
C GLU A 23 -5.47 -13.11 -8.75
N ASP A 24 -4.94 -12.93 -7.54
CA ASP A 24 -5.71 -13.11 -6.30
C ASP A 24 -6.84 -12.08 -6.21
N PHE A 25 -6.56 -10.82 -6.53
CA PHE A 25 -7.56 -9.76 -6.62
C PHE A 25 -8.62 -10.05 -7.70
N LYS A 26 -8.20 -10.46 -8.91
CA LYS A 26 -9.15 -10.85 -9.97
C LYS A 26 -10.09 -11.95 -9.51
N GLN A 27 -9.56 -12.95 -8.81
CA GLN A 27 -10.35 -14.06 -8.26
C GLN A 27 -11.30 -13.57 -7.16
N ALA A 28 -10.87 -12.69 -6.26
CA ALA A 28 -11.72 -12.10 -5.23
C ALA A 28 -12.90 -11.30 -5.84
N VAL A 29 -12.64 -10.49 -6.87
CA VAL A 29 -13.68 -9.76 -7.62
C VAL A 29 -14.66 -10.72 -8.32
N ALA A 30 -14.15 -11.82 -8.90
CA ALA A 30 -14.99 -12.84 -9.53
C ALA A 30 -15.91 -13.54 -8.50
N ASN A 31 -15.39 -13.85 -7.32
CA ASN A 31 -16.17 -14.43 -6.22
C ASN A 31 -17.27 -13.46 -5.77
N ALA A 32 -16.96 -12.18 -5.57
CA ALA A 32 -17.94 -11.17 -5.20
C ALA A 32 -19.06 -11.01 -6.25
N LYS A 33 -18.75 -11.12 -7.55
CA LYS A 33 -19.75 -11.14 -8.63
C LYS A 33 -20.68 -12.35 -8.53
N ALA A 34 -20.11 -13.54 -8.28
CA ALA A 34 -20.87 -14.77 -8.15
C ALA A 34 -21.82 -14.74 -6.94
N GLU A 35 -21.35 -14.25 -5.79
CA GLU A 35 -22.14 -14.08 -4.57
C GLU A 35 -23.31 -13.11 -4.77
N LYS A 36 -23.03 -11.95 -5.39
CA LYS A 36 -24.04 -10.93 -5.70
C LYS A 36 -24.90 -11.28 -6.92
N LYS A 37 -24.64 -12.41 -7.59
CA LYS A 37 -25.34 -12.88 -8.81
C LYS A 37 -25.46 -11.82 -9.90
N THR A 38 -24.39 -11.05 -10.10
CA THR A 38 -24.34 -9.95 -11.08
C THR A 38 -23.18 -10.15 -12.04
N SER A 39 -23.34 -9.69 -13.29
CA SER A 39 -22.25 -9.67 -14.27
C SER A 39 -21.23 -8.56 -14.01
N TRP A 40 -21.61 -7.55 -13.22
CA TRP A 40 -20.78 -6.38 -12.94
C TRP A 40 -20.91 -5.94 -11.48
N VAL A 41 -19.78 -5.56 -10.90
CA VAL A 41 -19.68 -4.96 -9.56
C VAL A 41 -18.87 -3.67 -9.70
N PRO A 42 -19.32 -2.55 -9.10
CA PRO A 42 -18.48 -1.36 -9.02
C PRO A 42 -17.27 -1.65 -8.13
N LEU A 43 -16.10 -1.17 -8.57
CA LEU A 43 -14.94 -1.02 -7.70
C LEU A 43 -14.90 0.43 -7.24
N ASP A 44 -14.70 0.64 -5.95
CA ASP A 44 -14.62 1.95 -5.33
C ASP A 44 -13.36 2.02 -4.48
N PHE A 45 -12.77 3.22 -4.38
CA PHE A 45 -11.44 3.40 -3.82
C PHE A 45 -11.39 4.60 -2.88
N ASP A 46 -10.97 4.36 -1.65
CA ASP A 46 -10.60 5.40 -0.70
C ASP A 46 -9.08 5.66 -0.73
N VAL A 47 -8.70 6.92 -0.51
CA VAL A 47 -7.28 7.33 -0.50
C VAL A 47 -6.97 8.11 0.76
N GLU A 48 -6.08 7.57 1.59
CA GLU A 48 -5.50 8.30 2.72
C GLU A 48 -4.04 8.66 2.41
N CYS A 49 -3.65 9.92 2.62
CA CYS A 49 -2.30 10.38 2.41
C CYS A 49 -1.79 11.21 3.59
N PHE A 50 -0.62 10.87 4.11
CA PHE A 50 -0.02 11.56 5.25
C PHE A 50 1.52 11.57 5.16
N PRO A 51 2.18 12.61 5.71
CA PRO A 51 3.63 12.59 5.84
C PRO A 51 4.07 11.63 6.94
N GLN A 52 5.13 10.87 6.69
CA GLN A 52 5.78 9.99 7.66
C GLN A 52 7.28 10.28 7.72
N ILE A 53 7.90 10.05 8.88
CA ILE A 53 9.35 10.19 9.06
C ILE A 53 9.98 8.82 9.21
N TRP A 54 11.07 8.59 8.50
CA TRP A 54 11.84 7.36 8.48
C TRP A 54 13.23 7.59 9.05
N GLY A 55 13.77 6.63 9.79
CA GLY A 55 15.16 6.69 10.30
C GLY A 55 16.24 6.37 9.24
N SER A 56 15.82 6.07 8.01
CA SER A 56 16.70 5.67 6.91
C SER A 56 16.40 6.47 5.65
N THR A 57 17.43 6.73 4.86
CA THR A 57 17.31 7.28 3.50
C THR A 57 16.60 6.34 2.53
N CYS A 58 16.51 5.04 2.84
CA CYS A 58 15.74 4.06 2.06
C CYS A 58 14.24 4.08 2.38
N THR A 59 13.79 4.90 3.35
CA THR A 59 12.38 4.97 3.79
C THR A 59 11.87 3.58 4.22
N GLY A 60 10.65 3.21 3.83
CA GLY A 60 10.10 1.87 4.08
C GLY A 60 10.58 0.78 3.13
N PHE A 61 11.46 1.08 2.16
CA PHE A 61 12.05 0.09 1.25
C PHE A 61 13.35 -0.44 1.84
N ASP A 62 13.24 -1.30 2.85
CA ASP A 62 14.38 -1.81 3.63
C ASP A 62 14.93 -3.15 3.13
N VAL A 63 14.35 -3.71 2.07
CA VAL A 63 14.83 -4.94 1.42
C VAL A 63 14.87 -4.81 -0.10
N THR A 64 15.77 -5.56 -0.73
CA THR A 64 15.85 -5.72 -2.19
C THR A 64 14.73 -6.65 -2.70
N PRO A 65 14.49 -6.71 -4.03
CA PRO A 65 13.59 -7.70 -4.61
C PRO A 65 13.95 -9.15 -4.25
N GLU A 66 15.24 -9.43 -4.03
CA GLU A 66 15.77 -10.74 -3.62
C GLU A 66 15.61 -11.00 -2.11
N GLY A 67 15.13 -10.03 -1.34
CA GLY A 67 14.90 -10.13 0.10
C GLY A 67 16.11 -9.79 0.97
N GLU A 68 17.20 -9.30 0.38
CA GLU A 68 18.38 -8.86 1.12
C GLU A 68 18.15 -7.48 1.76
N ALA A 69 18.80 -7.17 2.87
CA ALA A 69 18.67 -5.86 3.51
C ALA A 69 19.22 -4.74 2.60
N MET A 70 18.42 -3.70 2.38
CA MET A 70 18.85 -2.55 1.59
C MET A 70 19.81 -1.67 2.39
N ILE A 71 20.91 -1.25 1.74
CA ILE A 71 21.90 -0.36 2.35
C ILE A 71 21.43 1.09 2.22
N GLY A 72 20.97 1.67 3.32
CA GLY A 72 20.61 3.09 3.43
C GLY A 72 21.51 3.85 4.39
N GLY A 73 21.69 5.15 4.15
CA GLY A 73 22.23 6.06 5.15
C GLY A 73 21.28 6.27 6.33
N SER A 74 21.83 6.37 7.54
CA SER A 74 21.10 6.73 8.76
C SER A 74 20.79 8.22 8.75
N ALA A 75 19.54 8.57 8.42
CA ALA A 75 19.08 9.95 8.36
C ALA A 75 17.55 10.02 8.52
N MET A 76 17.09 11.01 9.29
CA MET A 76 15.67 11.29 9.45
C MET A 76 15.08 11.83 8.15
N THR A 77 14.41 10.96 7.40
CA THR A 77 13.91 11.23 6.05
C THR A 77 12.39 11.36 6.09
N LYS A 78 11.86 12.53 5.71
CA LYS A 78 10.42 12.72 5.55
C LYS A 78 10.01 12.23 4.17
N GLU A 79 8.99 11.38 4.10
CA GLU A 79 8.38 10.91 2.86
C GLU A 79 6.86 10.81 3.04
N TYR A 80 6.08 11.00 1.98
CA TYR A 80 4.63 10.80 2.06
C TYR A 80 4.28 9.31 1.99
N THR A 81 3.39 8.87 2.86
CA THR A 81 2.73 7.57 2.78
C THR A 81 1.34 7.77 2.18
N THR A 82 1.00 6.98 1.17
CA THR A 82 -0.34 6.97 0.58
C THR A 82 -0.90 5.55 0.64
N ILE A 83 -2.08 5.40 1.20
CA ILE A 83 -2.81 4.15 1.32
C ILE A 83 -4.03 4.26 0.42
N ILE A 84 -4.16 3.32 -0.51
CA ILE A 84 -5.29 3.22 -1.43
C ILE A 84 -6.05 1.96 -1.04
N HIS A 85 -7.29 2.10 -0.62
CA HIS A 85 -8.17 1.03 -0.16
C HIS A 85 -9.23 0.74 -1.21
N GLU A 86 -9.23 -0.47 -1.76
CA GLU A 86 -10.31 -0.97 -2.60
C GLU A 86 -11.40 -1.60 -1.71
N LEU A 87 -12.62 -1.06 -1.83
CA LEU A 87 -13.70 -1.32 -0.86
C LEU A 87 -14.42 -2.66 -1.09
N LEU A 88 -14.38 -3.23 -2.29
CA LEU A 88 -15.11 -4.47 -2.59
C LEU A 88 -14.42 -5.70 -1.98
N THR A 89 -13.09 -5.79 -2.10
CA THR A 89 -12.29 -6.92 -1.64
C THR A 89 -11.54 -6.63 -0.34
N ASP A 90 -11.70 -5.43 0.21
CA ASP A 90 -10.97 -4.96 1.40
C ASP A 90 -9.45 -5.08 1.22
N THR A 91 -8.97 -4.70 0.03
CA THR A 91 -7.55 -4.78 -0.35
C THR A 91 -6.91 -3.40 -0.29
N TYR A 92 -5.71 -3.31 0.28
CA TYR A 92 -4.99 -2.06 0.46
C TYR A 92 -3.68 -2.07 -0.33
N CYS A 93 -3.37 -0.97 -1.01
CA CYS A 93 -2.08 -0.74 -1.65
C CYS A 93 -1.38 0.42 -0.93
N VAL A 94 -0.21 0.14 -0.37
CA VAL A 94 0.59 1.13 0.38
C VAL A 94 1.74 1.62 -0.49
N PHE A 95 1.86 2.94 -0.59
CA PHE A 95 2.88 3.65 -1.34
C PHE A 95 3.72 4.49 -0.39
N PHE A 96 5.03 4.53 -0.63
CA PHE A 96 5.95 5.49 -0.03
C PHE A 96 6.51 6.39 -1.13
N GLY A 97 6.27 7.69 -1.00
CA GLY A 97 6.51 8.68 -2.04
C GLY A 97 5.63 8.42 -3.25
N ASP A 98 6.24 8.15 -4.40
CA ASP A 98 5.56 7.86 -5.66
C ASP A 98 5.65 6.39 -6.10
N ARG A 99 6.16 5.51 -5.22
CA ARG A 99 6.42 4.10 -5.49
C ARG A 99 5.50 3.18 -4.67
N PRO A 100 4.90 2.15 -5.27
CA PRO A 100 4.21 1.11 -4.52
C PRO A 100 5.21 0.33 -3.67
N CYS A 101 4.82 -0.03 -2.45
CA CYS A 101 5.66 -0.78 -1.53
C CYS A 101 5.10 -2.20 -1.32
N TYR A 102 3.89 -2.30 -0.78
CA TYR A 102 3.24 -3.59 -0.54
C TYR A 102 1.73 -3.49 -0.69
N LYS A 103 1.13 -4.66 -0.98
CA LYS A 103 -0.31 -4.91 -0.94
C LYS A 103 -0.64 -5.63 0.37
N VAL A 104 -1.76 -5.29 1.00
CA VAL A 104 -2.29 -5.97 2.18
C VAL A 104 -3.67 -6.51 1.80
N ASP A 105 -3.80 -7.83 1.85
CA ASP A 105 -5.07 -8.55 1.71
C ASP A 105 -5.40 -9.15 3.08
N ASN A 106 -6.67 -9.08 3.52
CA ASN A 106 -7.11 -9.49 4.86
C ASN A 106 -6.32 -8.78 5.99
N PRO A 107 -6.39 -7.44 6.07
CA PRO A 107 -5.58 -6.64 6.99
C PRO A 107 -5.72 -7.06 8.46
N SER A 108 -4.58 -7.19 9.14
CA SER A 108 -4.55 -7.44 10.59
C SER A 108 -5.02 -6.23 11.42
N GLU A 109 -5.34 -6.44 12.70
CA GLU A 109 -5.60 -5.32 13.62
C GLU A 109 -4.43 -4.34 13.73
N ASP A 110 -3.21 -4.84 13.57
CA ASP A 110 -2.00 -4.04 13.66
C ASP A 110 -1.84 -3.12 12.44
N PHE A 111 -2.28 -3.56 11.25
CA PHE A 111 -2.39 -2.69 10.09
C PHE A 111 -3.30 -1.49 10.37
N TYR A 112 -4.49 -1.73 10.90
CA TYR A 112 -5.43 -0.65 11.24
C TYR A 112 -4.88 0.29 12.33
N LYS A 113 -4.22 -0.25 13.35
CA LYS A 113 -3.57 0.55 14.41
C LYS A 113 -2.48 1.45 13.83
N ASP A 114 -1.68 0.93 12.92
CA ASP A 114 -0.58 1.65 12.29
C ASP A 114 -1.09 2.71 11.31
N MET A 115 -2.15 2.42 10.56
CA MET A 115 -2.84 3.38 9.69
C MET A 115 -3.41 4.55 10.50
N LEU A 116 -4.16 4.27 11.58
CA LEU A 116 -4.72 5.31 12.46
C LEU A 116 -3.64 6.19 13.10
N LYS A 117 -2.49 5.59 13.45
CA LYS A 117 -1.34 6.31 14.01
C LYS A 117 -0.50 7.01 12.94
N ARG A 118 -0.75 6.75 11.66
CA ARG A 118 0.04 7.25 10.52
C ARG A 118 1.50 6.82 10.59
N GLN A 119 1.72 5.57 10.99
CA GLN A 119 3.03 4.96 11.22
C GLN A 119 3.09 3.59 10.55
N MET A 120 3.04 3.58 9.21
CA MET A 120 3.15 2.33 8.45
C MET A 120 4.57 1.79 8.54
N VAL A 121 4.71 0.48 8.62
CA VAL A 121 6.04 -0.15 8.76
C VAL A 121 6.72 -0.36 7.41
N SER A 122 8.00 -0.71 7.46
CA SER A 122 8.79 -1.03 6.26
C SER A 122 8.34 -2.33 5.60
N LEU A 123 8.79 -2.58 4.37
CA LEU A 123 8.42 -3.74 3.58
C LEU A 123 8.74 -5.07 4.28
N SER A 124 9.89 -5.18 4.94
CA SER A 124 10.26 -6.43 5.63
C SER A 124 9.40 -6.70 6.86
N GLU A 125 9.03 -5.67 7.62
CA GLU A 125 8.20 -5.77 8.81
C GLU A 125 6.74 -6.05 8.45
N ALA A 126 6.24 -5.40 7.38
CA ALA A 126 4.87 -5.55 6.90
C ALA A 126 4.53 -7.02 6.59
N LYS A 127 5.46 -7.78 6.00
CA LYS A 127 5.28 -9.20 5.66
C LYS A 127 4.87 -10.10 6.83
N ASN A 128 5.21 -9.72 8.06
CA ASN A 128 4.92 -10.51 9.25
C ASN A 128 3.85 -9.89 10.15
N ARG A 129 3.62 -8.57 10.01
CA ARG A 129 2.76 -7.78 10.90
C ARG A 129 1.37 -7.55 10.33
N TYR A 130 1.24 -7.43 9.01
CA TYR A 130 0.02 -7.04 8.32
C TYR A 130 -0.75 -8.21 7.73
#